data_AF-A0A846TDU9-F1
#
_entry.id   AF-A0A846TDU9-F1
#
_cell.length_a   1.000
_cell.length_b   1.000
_cell.length_c   1.000
_cell.angle_alpha   90.00
_cell.angle_beta   90.00
_cell.angle_gamma   90.00
#
_symmetry.space_group_name_H-M   'P 1'
#
loop_
_entity.id
_entity.type
_entity.pdbx_description
1 polymer ?
#
loop_
_entity_poly.entity_id
_entity_poly.type
_entity_poly.pdbx_seq_one_letter_code
_entity_poly.pdbx_strand_id
1 'polypeptide(L)'
;MSNETKPTAALTTAIRALRSHLLEKGNRFERGPNYESQNSMASSVAEIVKRYEGRGYARYMLAGNPPVYAMLGRGREEVHIFQPQDPKVREWLDDEQKALNSPEVREYLLGSANLSESEIPVADKPQIFRITEVDGVFIISGENAAPERR
;
A
#
# COMPACT_ATOMS: atom_id res chain seq x y z
N MET A 1 31.97 1.63 -19.47
CA MET A 1 31.83 1.87 -18.02
C MET A 1 30.36 1.69 -17.67
N SER A 2 29.92 0.45 -17.46
CA SER A 2 28.54 0.16 -17.06
C SER A 2 28.44 0.41 -15.56
N ASN A 3 27.80 1.51 -15.18
CA ASN A 3 27.36 1.70 -13.80
C ASN A 3 26.19 0.74 -13.57
N GLU A 4 26.50 -0.50 -13.16
CA GLU A 4 25.54 -1.39 -12.54
C GLU A 4 25.15 -0.79 -11.19
N THR A 5 24.17 0.10 -11.19
CA THR A 5 23.48 0.50 -9.96
C THR A 5 22.89 -0.78 -9.36
N LYS A 6 23.47 -1.24 -8.24
CA LYS A 6 23.12 -2.51 -7.59
C LYS A 6 21.58 -2.65 -7.51
N PRO A 7 20.97 -3.71 -8.05
CA PRO A 7 19.51 -3.88 -8.10
C PRO A 7 18.80 -3.66 -6.76
N THR A 8 19.48 -4.01 -5.66
CA THR A 8 19.01 -3.79 -4.29
C THR A 8 18.84 -2.32 -3.93
N ALA A 9 19.75 -1.44 -4.36
CA ALA A 9 19.67 -0.01 -4.07
C ALA A 9 18.49 0.62 -4.82
N ALA A 10 18.30 0.28 -6.09
CA ALA A 10 17.18 0.76 -6.90
C ALA A 10 15.82 0.32 -6.31
N LEU A 11 15.71 -0.94 -5.85
CA LEU A 11 14.50 -1.44 -5.19
C LEU A 11 14.23 -0.72 -3.87
N THR A 12 15.24 -0.54 -3.02
CA THR A 12 15.11 0.22 -1.77
C THR A 12 14.66 1.65 -2.02
N THR A 13 15.22 2.32 -3.02
CA THR A 13 14.79 3.66 -3.44
C THR A 13 13.34 3.67 -3.91
N ALA A 14 12.92 2.70 -4.72
CA ALA A 14 11.55 2.60 -5.20
C ALA A 14 10.55 2.35 -4.05
N ILE A 15 10.88 1.47 -3.10
CA ILE A 15 10.06 1.21 -1.90
C ILE A 15 9.97 2.47 -1.03
N ARG A 16 11.08 3.20 -0.86
CA ARG A 16 11.08 4.47 -0.11
C ARG A 16 10.21 5.51 -0.80
N ALA A 17 10.32 5.68 -2.11
CA ALA A 17 9.51 6.60 -2.89
C ALA A 17 8.02 6.25 -2.81
N LEU A 18 7.68 4.97 -2.92
CA LEU A 18 6.32 4.46 -2.76
C LEU A 18 5.75 4.78 -1.36
N ARG A 19 6.51 4.50 -0.29
CA ARG A 19 6.06 4.82 1.07
C ARG A 19 5.89 6.32 1.27
N SER A 20 6.80 7.12 0.71
CA SER A 20 6.67 8.57 0.71
C SER A 20 5.39 9.02 0.01
N HIS A 21 5.06 8.44 -1.15
CA HIS A 21 3.85 8.75 -1.91
C HIS A 21 2.56 8.44 -1.12
N LEU A 22 2.47 7.23 -0.57
CA LEU A 22 1.32 6.81 0.23
C LEU A 22 1.11 7.70 1.47
N LEU A 23 2.19 8.27 2.02
CA LEU A 23 2.18 9.07 3.23
C LEU A 23 2.23 10.58 2.97
N GLU A 24 2.14 11.06 1.72
CA GLU A 24 2.11 12.49 1.40
C GLU A 24 1.08 13.24 2.26
N LYS A 25 1.41 14.48 2.67
CA LYS A 25 0.54 15.25 3.57
C LYS A 25 -0.78 15.54 2.86
N GLY A 26 -1.87 15.20 3.55
CA GLY A 26 -3.23 15.27 3.01
C GLY A 26 -3.78 13.89 2.63
N ASN A 27 -2.92 12.92 2.30
CA ASN A 27 -3.37 11.55 2.07
C ASN A 27 -3.86 10.93 3.38
N ARG A 28 -4.91 10.11 3.30
CA ARG A 28 -5.46 9.41 4.46
C ARG A 28 -5.87 8.00 4.10
N PHE A 29 -5.79 7.11 5.07
CA PHE A 29 -6.26 5.74 4.97
C PHE A 29 -7.66 5.60 5.54
N GLU A 30 -8.53 4.89 4.84
CA GLU A 30 -9.86 4.53 5.30
C GLU A 30 -10.03 3.02 5.26
N ARG A 31 -10.88 2.49 6.14
CA ARG A 31 -11.27 1.09 6.12
C ARG A 31 -12.23 0.86 4.96
N GLY A 32 -11.92 -0.12 4.13
CA GLY A 32 -12.84 -0.70 3.16
C GLY A 32 -13.57 -1.91 3.77
N PRO A 33 -14.44 -2.57 2.99
CA PRO A 33 -15.08 -3.81 3.40
C PRO A 33 -14.06 -4.93 3.62
N ASN A 34 -14.38 -5.87 4.50
CA ASN A 34 -13.66 -7.12 4.68
C ASN A 34 -14.44 -8.22 3.93
N TYR A 35 -13.79 -8.86 2.96
CA TYR A 35 -14.40 -9.95 2.19
C TYR A 35 -13.83 -11.29 2.62
N GLU A 36 -14.68 -12.17 3.13
CA GLU A 36 -14.37 -13.59 3.26
C GLU A 36 -14.60 -14.26 1.90
N SER A 37 -13.63 -15.02 1.40
CA SER A 37 -13.89 -15.82 0.20
C SER A 37 -14.81 -17.00 0.52
N GLN A 38 -15.81 -17.22 -0.34
CA GLN A 38 -16.77 -18.32 -0.19
C GLN A 38 -16.14 -19.72 -0.43
N ASN A 39 -14.89 -19.79 -0.87
CA ASN A 39 -14.15 -21.04 -1.11
C ASN A 39 -12.90 -21.02 -0.24
N SER A 40 -12.69 -22.05 0.58
CA SER A 40 -11.70 -22.15 1.67
C SER A 40 -10.20 -22.12 1.28
N MET A 41 -9.81 -21.45 0.20
CA MET A 41 -8.41 -21.23 -0.14
C MET A 41 -7.97 -19.90 0.44
N ALA A 42 -7.00 -19.94 1.37
CA ALA A 42 -6.31 -18.75 1.84
C ALA A 42 -5.80 -17.96 0.62
N SER A 43 -6.28 -16.73 0.45
CA SER A 43 -5.85 -15.89 -0.66
C SER A 43 -4.37 -15.53 -0.47
N SER A 44 -3.58 -15.63 -1.53
CA SER A 44 -2.19 -15.14 -1.57
C SER A 44 -2.07 -13.87 -2.41
N VAL A 45 -1.03 -13.07 -2.17
CA VAL A 45 -0.74 -11.88 -3.02
C VAL A 45 -0.66 -12.29 -4.49
N ALA A 46 0.00 -13.42 -4.80
CA ALA A 46 0.14 -13.90 -6.17
C ALA A 46 -1.22 -14.22 -6.84
N GLU A 47 -2.18 -14.78 -6.11
CA GLU A 47 -3.52 -15.07 -6.64
C GLU A 47 -4.33 -13.80 -6.86
N ILE A 48 -4.30 -12.87 -5.91
CA ILE A 48 -5.00 -11.59 -6.07
C ILE A 48 -4.40 -10.79 -7.22
N VAL A 49 -3.07 -10.77 -7.37
CA VAL A 49 -2.39 -10.16 -8.54
C VAL A 49 -2.94 -10.72 -9.85
N LYS A 50 -3.02 -12.05 -9.99
CA LYS A 50 -3.57 -12.69 -11.20
C LYS A 50 -5.01 -12.29 -11.47
N ARG A 51 -5.85 -12.18 -10.42
CA ARG A 51 -7.24 -11.71 -10.54
C ARG A 51 -7.27 -10.28 -11.08
N TYR A 52 -6.43 -9.37 -10.58
CA TYR A 52 -6.37 -7.99 -11.05
C TYR A 52 -5.81 -7.88 -12.48
N GLU A 53 -4.77 -8.64 -12.82
CA GLU A 53 -4.23 -8.72 -14.19
C GLU A 53 -5.31 -9.16 -15.18
N GLY A 54 -6.15 -10.15 -14.81
CA GLY A 54 -7.31 -10.58 -15.60
C GLY A 54 -8.38 -9.50 -15.83
N ARG A 55 -8.39 -8.41 -15.03
CA ARG A 55 -9.26 -7.23 -15.18
C ARG A 55 -8.58 -6.08 -15.94
N GLY A 56 -7.41 -6.33 -16.53
CA GLY A 56 -6.65 -5.36 -17.32
C GLY A 56 -5.72 -4.45 -16.52
N TYR A 57 -5.37 -4.81 -15.28
CA TYR A 57 -4.32 -4.09 -14.54
C TYR A 57 -2.94 -4.53 -15.01
N ALA A 58 -2.03 -3.58 -15.18
CA ALA A 58 -0.62 -3.83 -15.40
C ALA A 58 0.11 -3.88 -14.07
N ARG A 59 0.99 -4.87 -13.90
CA ARG A 59 1.85 -4.99 -12.71
C ARG A 59 3.10 -4.13 -12.88
N TYR A 60 3.35 -3.26 -11.91
CA TYR A 60 4.51 -2.36 -11.87
C TYR A 60 5.59 -2.84 -10.90
N MET A 61 5.20 -3.49 -9.80
CA MET A 61 6.14 -4.03 -8.82
C MET A 61 5.63 -5.34 -8.23
N LEU A 62 6.57 -6.24 -7.92
CA LEU A 62 6.34 -7.45 -7.14
C LEU A 62 7.55 -7.65 -6.23
N ALA A 63 7.31 -7.89 -4.94
CA ALA A 63 8.37 -8.09 -3.95
C ALA A 63 8.10 -9.31 -3.07
N GLY A 64 9.17 -10.05 -2.73
CA GLY A 64 9.13 -11.30 -1.97
C GLY A 64 9.14 -12.56 -2.84
N ASN A 65 9.56 -13.68 -2.25
CA ASN A 65 9.43 -15.01 -2.82
C ASN A 65 9.08 -16.03 -1.71
N PRO A 66 7.81 -16.42 -1.52
CA PRO A 66 6.62 -16.01 -2.31
C PRO A 66 6.32 -14.50 -2.21
N PRO A 67 5.59 -13.91 -3.17
CA PRO A 67 5.28 -12.48 -3.13
C PRO A 67 4.49 -12.09 -1.89
N VAL A 68 4.94 -11.05 -1.20
CA VAL A 68 4.27 -10.45 -0.03
C VAL A 68 3.75 -9.05 -0.31
N TYR A 69 4.13 -8.48 -1.47
CA TYR A 69 3.70 -7.16 -1.91
C TYR A 69 3.66 -7.10 -3.45
N ALA A 70 2.67 -6.39 -3.98
CA ALA A 70 2.58 -6.02 -5.39
C ALA A 70 1.97 -4.62 -5.56
N MET A 71 2.41 -3.91 -6.60
CA MET A 71 1.79 -2.67 -7.07
C MET A 71 1.31 -2.86 -8.50
N LEU A 72 0.05 -2.53 -8.74
CA LEU A 72 -0.58 -2.61 -10.05
C LEU A 72 -1.28 -1.30 -10.37
N GLY A 73 -1.49 -1.03 -11.66
CA GLY A 73 -2.32 0.10 -12.08
C GLY A 73 -3.07 -0.14 -13.38
N ARG A 74 -4.11 0.67 -13.57
CA ARG A 74 -4.98 0.65 -14.76
C ARG A 74 -5.46 2.07 -15.04
N GLY A 75 -4.92 2.71 -16.07
CA GLY A 75 -5.22 4.13 -16.34
C GLY A 75 -4.76 5.01 -15.18
N ARG A 76 -5.70 5.58 -14.44
CA ARG A 76 -5.45 6.39 -13.23
C ARG A 76 -5.63 5.63 -11.91
N GLU A 77 -6.07 4.38 -11.99
CA GLU A 77 -6.27 3.54 -10.82
C GLU A 77 -4.95 2.91 -10.40
N GLU A 78 -4.68 2.94 -9.09
CA GLU A 78 -3.52 2.34 -8.46
C GLU A 78 -3.98 1.42 -7.33
N VAL A 79 -3.34 0.25 -7.25
CA VAL A 79 -3.68 -0.78 -6.27
C VAL A 79 -2.40 -1.38 -5.69
N HIS A 80 -2.34 -1.44 -4.36
CA HIS A 80 -1.28 -2.14 -3.65
C HIS A 80 -1.86 -3.37 -2.96
N ILE A 81 -1.32 -4.54 -3.26
CA ILE A 81 -1.75 -5.82 -2.71
C ILE A 81 -0.63 -6.32 -1.81
N PHE A 82 -0.90 -6.60 -0.54
CA PHE A 82 0.16 -6.99 0.39
C PHE A 82 -0.32 -7.88 1.52
N GLN A 83 0.61 -8.66 2.04
CA GLN A 83 0.47 -9.37 3.31
C GLN A 83 1.41 -8.70 4.32
N PRO A 84 0.90 -8.10 5.41
CA PRO A 84 1.72 -7.42 6.40
C PRO A 84 2.69 -8.42 7.03
N GLN A 85 3.98 -8.14 6.87
CA GLN A 85 5.04 -8.92 7.51
C GLN A 85 5.40 -8.38 8.89
N ASP A 86 5.02 -7.14 9.16
CA ASP A 86 5.22 -6.47 10.43
C ASP A 86 4.03 -6.79 11.36
N PRO A 87 4.27 -7.47 12.51
CA PRO A 87 3.20 -7.83 13.44
C PRO A 87 2.42 -6.62 13.96
N LYS A 88 3.06 -5.46 14.14
CA LYS A 88 2.39 -4.25 14.62
C LYS A 88 1.44 -3.70 13.56
N VAL A 89 1.87 -3.72 12.29
CA VAL A 89 1.00 -3.35 11.17
C VAL A 89 -0.15 -4.34 11.03
N ARG A 90 0.10 -5.65 11.18
CA ARG A 90 -0.97 -6.66 11.17
C ARG A 90 -1.98 -6.41 12.30
N GLU A 91 -1.53 -6.21 13.53
CA GLU A 91 -2.38 -5.88 14.68
C GLU A 91 -3.24 -4.65 14.42
N TRP A 92 -2.65 -3.58 13.90
CA TRP A 92 -3.40 -2.37 13.55
C TRP A 92 -4.41 -2.61 12.46
N LEU A 93 -4.11 -3.45 11.48
CA LEU A 93 -5.05 -3.77 10.41
C LEU A 93 -6.17 -4.70 10.89
N ASP A 94 -5.94 -5.54 11.90
CA ASP A 94 -6.96 -6.41 12.49
C ASP A 94 -7.88 -5.66 13.47
N ASP A 95 -7.40 -4.59 14.12
CA ASP A 95 -8.20 -3.75 15.00
C ASP A 95 -9.03 -2.71 14.22
N GLU A 96 -10.33 -2.99 14.04
CA GLU A 96 -11.28 -2.09 13.38
C GLU A 96 -11.40 -0.71 14.05
N GLN A 97 -11.10 -0.59 15.34
CA GLN A 97 -11.15 0.66 16.10
C GLN A 97 -9.84 1.45 16.02
N LYS A 98 -8.76 0.87 15.46
CA LYS A 98 -7.47 1.56 15.37
C LYS A 98 -7.59 2.78 14.44
N ALA A 99 -7.25 3.94 15.00
CA ALA A 99 -7.10 5.17 14.23
C ALA A 99 -5.86 5.10 13.32
N LEU A 100 -6.05 4.60 12.08
CA LEU A 100 -4.99 4.41 11.09
C LEU A 100 -4.26 5.70 10.70
N ASN A 101 -4.92 6.86 10.84
CA ASN A 101 -4.33 8.18 10.54
C ASN A 101 -3.79 8.90 11.79
N SER A 102 -3.68 8.20 12.92
CA SER A 102 -3.13 8.80 14.13
C SER A 102 -1.64 9.14 13.96
N PRO A 103 -1.13 10.16 14.68
CA PRO A 103 0.30 10.50 14.63
C PRO A 103 1.21 9.32 14.97
N GLU A 104 0.81 8.44 15.90
CA GLU A 104 1.57 7.24 16.29
C GLU A 104 1.77 6.27 15.10
N VAL A 105 0.68 6.00 14.37
CA VAL A 105 0.74 5.12 13.19
C VAL A 105 1.60 5.74 12.10
N ARG A 106 1.43 7.05 11.86
CA ARG A 106 2.21 7.79 10.88
C ARG A 106 3.71 7.77 11.19
N GLU A 107 4.09 8.10 12.43
CA GLU A 107 5.49 8.11 12.87
C GLU A 107 6.12 6.73 12.71
N TYR A 108 5.42 5.67 13.08
CA TYR A 108 5.91 4.30 12.92
C TYR A 108 6.13 3.92 11.46
N LEU A 109 5.17 4.20 10.57
CA LEU A 109 5.29 3.90 9.15
C LEU A 109 6.45 4.67 8.51
N LEU A 110 6.65 5.93 8.87
CA LEU A 110 7.78 6.75 8.43
C LEU A 110 9.12 6.21 8.95
N GLY A 111 9.22 5.92 10.25
CA GLY A 111 10.42 5.37 10.87
C GLY A 111 10.83 4.04 10.23
N SER A 112 9.87 3.16 9.94
CA SER A 112 10.13 1.88 9.25
C SER A 112 10.72 2.04 7.85
N ALA A 113 10.55 3.21 7.23
CA ALA A 113 11.05 3.58 5.91
C ALA A 113 12.32 4.42 5.95
N ASN A 114 12.86 4.69 7.16
CA ASN A 114 13.90 5.68 7.39
C ASN A 114 13.54 7.04 6.75
N LEU A 115 12.29 7.45 6.91
CA LEU A 115 11.73 8.73 6.49
C LEU A 115 11.41 9.57 7.72
N SER A 116 11.57 10.88 7.60
CA SER A 116 11.13 11.87 8.57
C SER A 116 9.95 12.69 8.04
N GLU A 117 9.12 13.22 8.95
CA GLU A 117 7.94 14.02 8.58
C GLU A 117 8.27 15.27 7.73
N SER A 118 9.45 15.84 7.91
CA SER A 118 9.93 17.00 7.15
C SER A 118 10.26 16.65 5.70
N GLU A 119 10.62 15.40 5.41
CA GLU A 119 10.91 14.92 4.05
C GLU A 119 9.64 14.60 3.26
N ILE A 120 8.49 14.51 3.92
CA ILE A 120 7.23 14.15 3.27
C ILE A 120 6.61 15.37 2.58
N PRO A 121 6.41 15.32 1.25
CA PRO A 121 5.80 16.42 0.52
C PRO A 121 4.31 16.52 0.81
N VAL A 122 3.75 17.68 0.50
CA VAL A 122 2.28 17.87 0.49
C VAL A 122 1.75 17.33 -0.82
N ALA A 123 0.70 16.51 -0.76
CA ALA A 123 0.05 15.96 -1.94
C ALA A 123 -0.57 17.11 -2.75
N ASP A 124 -0.27 17.18 -4.05
CA ASP A 124 -0.93 18.13 -4.97
C ASP A 124 -2.44 17.85 -5.05
N LYS A 125 -2.79 16.56 -5.01
CA LYS A 125 -4.18 16.08 -4.91
C LYS A 125 -4.26 15.02 -3.82
N PRO A 126 -4.67 15.40 -2.61
CA PRO A 126 -4.87 14.46 -1.52
C PRO A 126 -5.75 13.27 -1.96
N GLN A 127 -5.34 12.08 -1.58
CA GLN A 127 -6.06 10.84 -1.86
C GLN A 127 -6.60 10.19 -0.58
N ILE A 128 -7.71 9.49 -0.75
CA ILE A 128 -8.24 8.55 0.23
C ILE A 128 -7.84 7.15 -0.24
N PHE A 129 -7.00 6.50 0.56
CA PHE A 129 -6.57 5.13 0.33
C PHE A 129 -7.46 4.18 1.13
N ARG A 130 -8.38 3.49 0.45
CA ARG A 130 -9.21 2.47 1.11
C ARG A 130 -8.47 1.15 1.22
N ILE A 131 -8.44 0.60 2.43
CA ILE A 131 -7.82 -0.69 2.76
C ILE A 131 -8.91 -1.75 2.91
N THR A 132 -8.96 -2.71 1.99
CA THR A 132 -9.85 -3.87 2.00
C THR A 132 -9.06 -5.12 2.36
N GLU A 133 -9.63 -6.01 3.17
CA GLU A 133 -9.06 -7.35 3.42
C GLU A 133 -9.76 -8.42 2.59
N VAL A 134 -8.98 -9.36 2.06
CA VAL A 134 -9.42 -10.59 1.40
C VAL A 134 -8.58 -11.76 1.94
N ASP A 135 -9.16 -12.56 2.83
CA ASP A 135 -8.54 -13.73 3.48
C ASP A 135 -7.09 -13.50 3.96
N GLY A 136 -6.84 -12.41 4.71
CA GLY A 136 -5.50 -12.10 5.23
C GLY A 136 -4.57 -11.36 4.26
N VAL A 137 -5.01 -11.09 3.03
CA VAL A 137 -4.33 -10.18 2.09
C VAL A 137 -5.04 -8.84 2.07
N PHE A 138 -4.28 -7.76 2.23
CA PHE A 138 -4.81 -6.41 2.20
C PHE A 138 -4.60 -5.76 0.84
N ILE A 139 -5.58 -4.96 0.45
CA ILE A 139 -5.61 -4.24 -0.81
C ILE A 139 -5.83 -2.76 -0.49
N ILE A 140 -4.84 -1.92 -0.79
CA ILE A 140 -5.01 -0.47 -0.81
C ILE A 140 -5.45 -0.05 -2.22
N SER A 141 -6.52 0.72 -2.32
CA SER A 141 -6.95 1.38 -3.55
C SER A 141 -7.11 2.88 -3.31
N GLY A 142 -6.55 3.69 -4.19
CA GLY A 142 -6.63 5.15 -4.11
C GLY A 142 -7.82 5.71 -4.86
N GLU A 143 -8.53 6.65 -4.23
CA GLU A 143 -9.45 7.56 -4.89
C GLU A 143 -9.09 9.01 -4.55
N ASN A 144 -9.44 9.96 -5.42
CA ASN A 144 -9.22 11.37 -5.12
C ASN A 144 -10.07 11.76 -3.91
N ALA A 145 -9.47 12.41 -2.91
CA ALA A 145 -10.23 13.03 -1.84
C ALA A 145 -11.15 14.11 -2.45
N ALA A 146 -12.40 14.16 -2.00
CA ALA A 146 -13.27 15.27 -2.38
C ALA A 146 -12.62 16.59 -1.97
N PRO A 147 -12.67 17.65 -2.81
CA PRO A 147 -12.14 18.95 -2.42
C PRO A 147 -12.82 19.39 -1.12
N GLU A 148 -12.03 19.79 -0.13
CA GLU A 148 -12.58 20.43 1.08
C GLU A 148 -13.44 21.62 0.62
N ARG A 149 -14.76 21.53 0.85
CA ARG A 149 -15.64 22.68 0.72
C ARG A 149 -15.26 23.63 1.85
N ARG A 150 -14.42 24.61 1.53
CA ARG A 150 -14.21 25.79 2.38
C ARG A 150 -15.49 26.61 2.48
#